data_AF-A0A852TYS1-F1
#
_entry.id   AF-A0A852TYS1-F1
#
_cell.length_a   1.000
_cell.length_b   1.000
_cell.length_c   1.000
_cell.angle_alpha   90.00
_cell.angle_beta   90.00
_cell.angle_gamma   90.00
#
_symmetry.space_group_name_H-M   'P 1'
#
loop_
_entity.id
_entity.type
_entity.pdbx_description
1 polymer ?
#
loop_
_entity_poly.entity_id
_entity_poly.type
_entity_poly.pdbx_seq_one_letter_code
_entity_poly.pdbx_strand_id
1 'polypeptide(L)'
;MRRVGNALAAFSTRWIPDAFVFAIALSVLVYLLALGLTDHGPLQLVDDWYAGFWGLLEFAMQMSLVLVTGYALASSPPARRGITWVASLPRGPRSACALTALLAALLGMVHWGLGLIAGALLAVEVAKSCRARGITVHFPLLAAAGYTGLMVWHSGLSGSSPLLVNTPGHFLEDRIGTIPLSETVFQPFNLVFLAAMLIGAPLLVLSMHPRPEEAAEIDADAAEEDSDPVSGERPAPARPPAERLMHSRIPVLIVVLAGLVYLVPELIRGGIVGMDLNLLNFTFLVVGLGLHGTLAGYASAAAEGARSAASVIVQFPFYAGIMGMMEHSGLLGIIAEWFVSFSTPFSYPFWALISACVVNLAVPSGGGQWAVQGPIVMDATAALGLDPGVGVMAVAMGDQLTNGIQPFWALPLLALTRLRAGQVLGYSSVVMLFGIAAAGLSITFLR
;
A
#
# COMPACT_ATOMS: atom_id res chain seq x y z
N MET A 1 3.03 -22.68 -11.99
CA MET A 1 2.28 -21.49 -11.55
C MET A 1 0.96 -21.84 -10.87
N ARG A 2 -0.07 -22.34 -11.56
CA ARG A 2 -1.38 -22.62 -10.93
C ARG A 2 -1.34 -23.57 -9.71
N ARG A 3 -0.52 -24.63 -9.73
CA ARG A 3 -0.35 -25.52 -8.56
C ARG A 3 0.29 -24.81 -7.36
N VAL A 4 1.31 -23.99 -7.62
CA VAL A 4 1.98 -23.17 -6.59
C VAL A 4 1.02 -22.12 -6.05
N GLY A 5 0.29 -21.42 -6.93
CA GLY A 5 -0.73 -20.45 -6.51
C GLY A 5 -1.85 -21.08 -5.70
N ASN A 6 -2.33 -22.27 -6.08
CA ASN A 6 -3.30 -23.01 -5.28
C ASN A 6 -2.72 -23.44 -3.92
N ALA A 7 -1.46 -23.87 -3.85
CA ALA A 7 -0.81 -24.22 -2.59
C ALA A 7 -0.62 -23.00 -1.68
N LEU A 8 -0.16 -21.87 -2.24
CA LEU A 8 -0.03 -20.60 -1.52
C LEU A 8 -1.37 -20.08 -1.05
N ALA A 9 -2.40 -20.10 -1.90
CA ALA A 9 -3.75 -19.71 -1.48
C ALA A 9 -4.36 -20.68 -0.48
N ALA A 10 -4.14 -21.99 -0.61
CA ALA A 10 -4.59 -22.96 0.39
C ALA A 10 -3.87 -22.76 1.72
N PHE A 11 -2.56 -22.49 1.69
CA PHE A 11 -1.79 -22.12 2.88
C PHE A 11 -2.36 -20.85 3.51
N SER A 12 -2.51 -19.81 2.70
CA SER A 12 -2.92 -18.49 3.13
C SER A 12 -4.35 -18.49 3.68
N THR A 13 -5.32 -19.05 2.95
CA THR A 13 -6.72 -19.16 3.42
C THR A 13 -6.89 -20.07 4.64
N ARG A 14 -6.00 -21.06 4.85
CA ARG A 14 -6.10 -21.99 5.98
C ARG A 14 -5.35 -21.49 7.22
N TRP A 15 -4.25 -20.77 7.05
CA TRP A 15 -3.29 -20.47 8.12
C TRP A 15 -3.04 -18.98 8.35
N ILE A 16 -3.50 -18.09 7.47
CA ILE A 16 -3.40 -16.63 7.67
C ILE A 16 -4.78 -16.13 8.12
N PRO A 17 -4.98 -15.88 9.42
CA PRO A 17 -6.20 -15.27 9.94
C PRO A 17 -6.48 -13.89 9.35
N ASP A 18 -7.68 -13.38 9.68
CA ASP A 18 -8.00 -11.98 9.45
C ASP A 18 -6.99 -11.05 10.15
N ALA A 19 -6.67 -9.91 9.53
CA ALA A 19 -5.70 -8.95 10.06
C ALA A 19 -6.04 -8.46 11.48
N PHE A 20 -7.33 -8.39 11.83
CA PHE A 20 -7.74 -8.05 13.19
C PHE A 20 -7.42 -9.16 14.21
N VAL A 21 -7.55 -10.43 13.82
CA VAL A 21 -7.13 -11.57 14.65
C VAL A 21 -5.63 -11.51 14.92
N PHE A 22 -4.83 -11.13 13.92
CA PHE A 22 -3.40 -10.94 14.11
C PHE A 22 -3.07 -9.79 15.07
N ALA A 23 -3.74 -8.64 14.99
CA ALA A 23 -3.51 -7.54 15.93
C ALA A 23 -3.73 -8.00 17.39
N ILE A 24 -4.75 -8.82 17.64
CA ILE A 24 -5.01 -9.41 18.96
C ILE A 24 -3.96 -10.46 19.32
N ALA A 25 -3.66 -11.40 18.42
CA ALA A 25 -2.67 -12.45 18.65
C ALA A 25 -1.28 -11.88 18.92
N LEU A 26 -0.89 -10.82 18.21
CA LEU A 26 0.35 -10.10 18.40
C LEU A 26 0.36 -9.35 19.74
N SER A 27 -0.76 -8.74 20.15
CA SER A 27 -0.89 -8.15 21.48
C SER A 27 -0.65 -9.19 22.58
N VAL A 28 -1.25 -10.38 22.45
CA VAL A 28 -1.03 -11.49 23.40
C VAL A 28 0.41 -11.98 23.34
N LEU A 29 1.00 -12.14 22.16
CA LEU A 29 2.39 -12.57 22.02
C LEU A 29 3.35 -11.60 22.69
N VAL A 30 3.20 -10.30 22.42
CA VAL A 30 4.05 -9.25 23.01
C VAL A 30 3.86 -9.20 24.52
N TYR A 31 2.62 -9.33 25.01
CA TYR A 31 2.34 -9.44 26.44
C TYR A 31 3.08 -10.63 27.08
N LEU A 32 3.03 -11.82 26.47
CA LEU A 32 3.71 -13.01 26.99
C LEU A 32 5.23 -12.88 26.94
N LEU A 33 5.77 -12.27 25.89
CA LEU A 33 7.20 -11.99 25.77
C LEU A 33 7.65 -10.98 26.83
N ALA A 34 6.92 -9.88 27.02
CA ALA A 34 7.23 -8.88 28.02
C ALA A 34 7.16 -9.48 29.43
N LEU A 35 6.14 -10.30 29.73
CA LEU A 35 6.01 -10.98 31.01
C LEU A 35 7.17 -11.96 31.30
N GLY A 36 7.73 -12.59 30.26
CA GLY A 36 8.81 -13.55 30.40
C GLY A 36 10.22 -12.95 30.37
N LEU A 37 10.39 -11.78 29.74
CA LEU A 37 11.71 -11.20 29.44
C LEU A 37 11.97 -9.86 30.15
N THR A 38 10.98 -9.28 30.83
CA THR A 38 11.10 -7.99 31.51
C THR A 38 10.66 -8.09 32.97
N ASP A 39 10.93 -7.05 33.77
CA ASP A 39 10.56 -7.01 35.18
C ASP A 39 9.09 -6.58 35.42
N HIS A 40 8.31 -6.36 34.35
CA HIS A 40 6.93 -5.88 34.46
C HIS A 40 5.95 -6.99 34.85
N GLY A 41 5.08 -6.68 35.81
CA GLY A 41 4.02 -7.60 36.26
C GLY A 41 2.85 -7.71 35.27
N PRO A 42 1.99 -8.74 35.39
CA PRO A 42 0.90 -9.00 34.45
C PRO A 42 -0.12 -7.85 34.37
N LEU A 43 -0.47 -7.21 35.49
CA LEU A 43 -1.39 -6.06 35.47
C LEU A 43 -0.73 -4.81 34.90
N GLN A 44 0.54 -4.59 35.22
CA GLN A 44 1.31 -3.46 34.72
C GLN A 44 1.41 -3.50 33.19
N LEU A 45 1.61 -4.67 32.58
CA LEU A 45 1.62 -4.81 31.13
C LEU A 45 0.28 -4.47 30.47
N VAL A 46 -0.84 -4.70 31.15
CA VAL A 46 -2.16 -4.25 30.66
C VAL A 46 -2.28 -2.73 30.74
N ASP A 47 -1.78 -2.12 31.82
CA ASP A 47 -1.72 -0.66 31.95
C ASP A 47 -0.81 -0.04 30.87
N ASP A 48 0.35 -0.65 30.62
CA ASP A 48 1.28 -0.24 29.57
C ASP A 48 0.64 -0.32 28.17
N TRP A 49 -0.14 -1.39 27.92
CA TRP A 49 -0.90 -1.54 26.68
C TRP A 49 -1.96 -0.45 26.52
N TYR A 50 -2.73 -0.16 27.58
CA TYR A 50 -3.76 0.87 27.53
C TYR A 50 -3.17 2.28 27.40
N ALA A 51 -2.04 2.56 28.07
CA ALA A 51 -1.34 3.83 27.97
C ALA A 51 -0.92 4.14 26.52
N GLY A 52 -0.50 3.13 25.76
CA GLY A 52 -0.18 3.27 24.34
C GLY A 52 -1.39 3.26 23.40
N PHE A 53 -2.53 2.69 23.81
CA PHE A 53 -3.66 2.34 22.93
C PHE A 53 -4.21 3.49 22.07
N TRP A 54 -4.15 4.73 22.56
CA TRP A 54 -4.65 5.91 21.84
C TRP A 54 -3.55 6.74 21.16
N GLY A 55 -2.28 6.31 21.25
CA GLY A 55 -1.12 7.09 20.81
C GLY A 55 -1.00 7.27 19.28
N LEU A 56 -1.74 6.50 18.49
CA LEU A 56 -1.66 6.53 17.01
C LEU A 56 -2.92 7.08 16.33
N LEU A 57 -3.81 7.77 17.04
CA LEU A 57 -5.07 8.26 16.45
C LEU A 57 -4.86 9.20 15.25
N GLU A 58 -3.92 10.15 15.36
CA GLU A 58 -3.59 11.06 14.26
C GLU A 58 -3.04 10.29 13.06
N PHE A 59 -2.05 9.43 13.29
CA PHE A 59 -1.45 8.62 12.23
C PHE A 59 -2.47 7.67 11.57
N ALA A 60 -3.38 7.08 12.35
CA ALA A 60 -4.45 6.23 11.85
C ALA A 60 -5.41 7.01 10.93
N MET A 61 -5.75 8.25 11.30
CA MET A 61 -6.59 9.12 10.48
C MET A 61 -5.87 9.52 9.19
N GLN A 62 -4.59 9.88 9.27
CA GLN A 62 -3.77 10.19 8.10
C GLN A 62 -3.73 9.00 7.13
N MET A 63 -3.46 7.79 7.64
CA MET A 63 -3.42 6.58 6.82
C MET A 63 -4.78 6.21 6.22
N SER A 64 -5.87 6.43 6.96
CA SER A 64 -7.23 6.24 6.46
C SER A 64 -7.55 7.21 5.32
N LEU A 65 -7.14 8.48 5.45
CA LEU A 65 -7.31 9.49 4.41
C LEU A 65 -6.54 9.13 3.14
N VAL A 66 -5.32 8.61 3.25
CA VAL A 66 -4.56 8.16 2.06
C VAL A 66 -5.40 7.16 1.27
N LEU A 67 -5.98 6.15 1.91
CA LEU A 67 -6.82 5.18 1.20
C LEU A 67 -8.09 5.81 0.61
N VAL A 68 -8.78 6.66 1.36
CA VAL A 68 -10.00 7.36 0.93
C VAL A 68 -9.72 8.23 -0.29
N THR A 69 -8.69 9.07 -0.25
CA THR A 69 -8.36 9.98 -1.34
C THR A 69 -7.80 9.24 -2.54
N GLY A 70 -7.03 8.17 -2.33
CA GLY A 70 -6.55 7.28 -3.38
C GLY A 70 -7.70 6.61 -4.14
N TYR A 71 -8.68 6.07 -3.41
CA TYR A 71 -9.89 5.50 -4.02
C TYR A 71 -10.69 6.56 -4.79
N ALA A 72 -10.92 7.73 -4.19
CA ALA A 72 -11.65 8.81 -4.83
C ALA A 72 -10.98 9.25 -6.13
N LEU A 73 -9.65 9.34 -6.15
CA LEU A 73 -8.90 9.68 -7.36
C LEU A 73 -9.02 8.59 -8.44
N ALA A 74 -8.82 7.32 -8.07
CA ALA A 74 -8.88 6.17 -8.97
C ALA A 74 -10.25 6.00 -9.65
N SER A 75 -11.32 6.31 -8.92
CA SER A 75 -12.70 6.19 -9.39
C SER A 75 -13.22 7.41 -10.14
N SER A 76 -12.42 8.48 -10.25
CA SER A 76 -12.85 9.72 -10.91
C SER A 76 -13.11 9.52 -12.41
N PRO A 77 -14.04 10.30 -13.02
CA PRO A 77 -14.34 10.18 -14.44
C PRO A 77 -13.11 10.35 -15.37
N PRO A 78 -12.18 11.31 -15.12
CA PRO A 78 -10.95 11.41 -15.89
C PRO A 78 -10.04 10.18 -15.75
N ALA A 79 -9.91 9.62 -14.54
CA ALA A 79 -9.11 8.41 -14.30
C ALA A 79 -9.68 7.21 -15.07
N ARG A 80 -11.00 6.98 -15.01
CA ARG A 80 -11.67 5.92 -15.79
C ARG A 80 -11.42 6.04 -17.29
N ARG A 81 -11.55 7.26 -17.85
CA ARG A 81 -11.22 7.51 -19.27
C ARG A 81 -9.76 7.21 -19.60
N GLY A 82 -8.84 7.57 -18.71
CA GLY A 82 -7.42 7.26 -18.82
C GLY A 82 -7.16 5.75 -18.86
N ILE A 83 -7.81 4.99 -17.96
CA ILE A 83 -7.71 3.52 -17.90
C ILE A 83 -8.23 2.89 -19.20
N THR A 84 -9.42 3.28 -19.69
CA THR A 84 -9.96 2.77 -20.96
C THR A 84 -9.06 3.10 -22.15
N TRP A 85 -8.49 4.31 -22.20
CA TRP A 85 -7.54 4.68 -23.25
C TRP A 85 -6.29 3.79 -23.20
N VAL A 86 -5.67 3.65 -22.03
CA VAL A 86 -4.50 2.77 -21.83
C VAL A 86 -4.83 1.33 -22.21
N ALA A 87 -6.01 0.83 -21.83
CA ALA A 87 -6.45 -0.52 -22.13
C ALA A 87 -6.56 -0.81 -23.63
N SER A 88 -6.68 0.21 -24.48
CA SER A 88 -6.69 0.06 -25.94
C SER A 88 -5.29 -0.10 -26.55
N LEU A 89 -4.22 0.25 -25.83
CA LEU A 89 -2.85 0.27 -26.34
C LEU A 89 -2.20 -1.11 -26.57
N PRO A 90 -2.42 -2.14 -25.72
CA PRO A 90 -1.83 -3.46 -25.94
C PRO A 90 -2.17 -4.03 -27.30
N ARG A 91 -1.16 -4.59 -27.98
CA ARG A 91 -1.30 -5.22 -29.31
C ARG A 91 -1.30 -6.74 -29.27
N GLY A 92 -1.06 -7.31 -28.08
CA GLY A 92 -1.04 -8.75 -27.87
C GLY A 92 -0.92 -9.11 -26.39
N PRO A 93 -1.02 -10.40 -26.05
CA PRO A 93 -1.21 -10.84 -24.66
C PRO A 93 -0.05 -10.50 -23.72
N ARG A 94 1.18 -10.66 -24.21
CA ARG A 94 2.39 -10.28 -23.46
C ARG A 94 2.49 -8.78 -23.20
N SER A 95 2.17 -7.97 -24.21
CA SER A 95 2.16 -6.51 -24.07
C SER A 95 1.07 -6.03 -23.11
N ALA A 96 -0.07 -6.72 -23.06
CA ALA A 96 -1.15 -6.42 -22.12
C ALA A 96 -0.70 -6.63 -20.68
N CYS A 97 -0.05 -7.76 -20.40
CA CYS A 97 0.52 -8.06 -19.10
C CYS A 97 1.62 -7.08 -18.69
N ALA A 98 2.58 -6.81 -19.59
CA ALA A 98 3.69 -5.90 -19.31
C ALA A 98 3.22 -4.46 -19.06
N LEU A 99 2.30 -3.94 -19.88
CA LEU A 99 1.75 -2.60 -19.71
C LEU A 99 1.00 -2.49 -18.38
N THR A 100 0.20 -3.49 -18.03
CA THR A 100 -0.57 -3.51 -16.78
C THR A 100 0.36 -3.52 -15.57
N ALA A 101 1.40 -4.38 -15.58
CA ALA A 101 2.39 -4.44 -14.50
C ALA A 101 3.18 -3.14 -14.34
N LEU A 102 3.59 -2.52 -15.45
CA LEU A 102 4.35 -1.27 -15.44
C LEU A 102 3.51 -0.13 -14.87
N LEU A 103 2.27 0.03 -15.34
CA LEU A 103 1.39 1.11 -14.89
C LEU A 103 0.91 0.91 -13.46
N ALA A 104 0.59 -0.32 -13.05
CA ALA A 104 0.28 -0.60 -11.65
C ALA A 104 1.45 -0.25 -10.73
N ALA A 105 2.68 -0.62 -11.12
CA ALA A 105 3.89 -0.24 -10.38
C ALA A 105 4.07 1.29 -10.30
N LEU A 106 3.97 2.00 -11.42
CA LEU A 106 4.10 3.46 -11.45
C LEU A 106 3.03 4.16 -10.60
N LEU A 107 1.78 3.69 -10.66
CA LEU A 107 0.69 4.25 -9.84
C LEU A 107 0.92 3.95 -8.36
N GLY A 108 1.36 2.75 -8.01
CA GLY A 108 1.72 2.38 -6.64
C GLY A 108 2.86 3.23 -6.06
N MET A 109 3.87 3.53 -6.88
CA MET A 109 4.97 4.42 -6.50
C MET A 109 4.52 5.85 -6.20
N VAL A 110 3.50 6.34 -6.90
CA VAL A 110 2.97 7.69 -6.67
C VAL A 110 2.04 7.69 -5.46
N HIS A 111 1.11 6.74 -5.42
CA HIS A 111 0.11 6.65 -4.37
C HIS A 111 -0.41 5.22 -4.23
N TRP A 112 -0.21 4.60 -3.07
CA TRP A 112 -0.51 3.19 -2.86
C TRP A 112 -2.00 2.85 -2.97
N GLY A 113 -2.88 3.70 -2.42
CA GLY A 113 -4.33 3.55 -2.59
C GLY A 113 -4.80 3.63 -4.05
N LEU A 114 -4.14 4.46 -4.87
CA LEU A 114 -4.38 4.53 -6.32
C LEU A 114 -3.85 3.28 -7.00
N GLY A 115 -2.62 2.85 -6.71
CA GLY A 115 -2.01 1.64 -7.28
C GLY A 115 -2.84 0.38 -7.04
N LEU A 116 -3.41 0.23 -5.85
CA LEU A 116 -4.28 -0.90 -5.49
C LEU A 116 -5.55 -0.95 -6.35
N ILE A 117 -6.33 0.15 -6.36
CA ILE A 117 -7.64 0.19 -7.01
C ILE A 117 -7.50 0.33 -8.53
N ALA A 118 -6.66 1.25 -9.00
CA ALA A 118 -6.46 1.46 -10.42
C ALA A 118 -5.75 0.28 -11.09
N GLY A 119 -4.87 -0.43 -10.38
CA GLY A 119 -4.25 -1.66 -10.90
C GLY A 119 -5.28 -2.77 -11.17
N ALA A 120 -6.24 -2.94 -10.27
CA ALA A 120 -7.34 -3.89 -10.44
C ALA A 120 -8.28 -3.49 -11.59
N LEU A 121 -8.70 -2.21 -11.63
CA LEU A 121 -9.53 -1.67 -12.71
C LEU A 121 -8.83 -1.78 -14.07
N LEU A 122 -7.53 -1.50 -14.12
CA LEU A 122 -6.72 -1.62 -15.33
C LEU A 122 -6.66 -3.07 -15.82
N ALA A 123 -6.45 -4.05 -14.93
CA ALA A 123 -6.44 -5.46 -15.32
C ALA A 123 -7.78 -5.90 -15.92
N VAL A 124 -8.90 -5.48 -15.33
CA VAL A 124 -10.25 -5.75 -15.83
C VAL A 124 -10.46 -5.09 -17.20
N GLU A 125 -10.17 -3.80 -17.33
CA GLU A 125 -10.42 -3.05 -18.56
C GLU A 125 -9.52 -3.50 -19.73
N VAL A 126 -8.25 -3.81 -19.45
CA VAL A 126 -7.33 -4.40 -20.44
C VAL A 126 -7.85 -5.75 -20.92
N ALA A 127 -8.37 -6.59 -20.01
CA ALA A 127 -8.97 -7.88 -20.40
C ALA A 127 -10.17 -7.69 -21.33
N LYS A 128 -11.10 -6.78 -20.98
CA LYS A 128 -12.28 -6.45 -21.80
C LYS A 128 -11.89 -5.94 -23.18
N SER A 129 -10.98 -4.96 -23.22
CA SER A 129 -10.46 -4.39 -24.47
C SER A 129 -9.77 -5.41 -25.36
N CYS A 130 -8.96 -6.31 -24.78
CA CYS A 130 -8.31 -7.39 -25.52
C CYS A 130 -9.34 -8.38 -26.08
N ARG A 131 -10.31 -8.81 -25.27
CA ARG A 131 -11.40 -9.70 -25.70
C ARG A 131 -12.21 -9.11 -26.85
N ALA A 132 -12.60 -7.83 -26.75
CA ALA A 132 -13.33 -7.13 -27.80
C ALA A 132 -12.57 -7.06 -29.14
N ARG A 133 -11.23 -7.15 -29.09
CA ARG A 133 -10.34 -7.13 -30.25
C ARG A 133 -9.85 -8.53 -30.66
N GLY A 134 -10.37 -9.60 -30.06
CA GLY A 134 -9.96 -10.98 -30.36
C GLY A 134 -8.55 -11.34 -29.87
N ILE A 135 -8.02 -10.64 -28.86
CA ILE A 135 -6.72 -10.91 -28.26
C ILE A 135 -6.93 -11.77 -27.01
N THR A 136 -6.55 -13.05 -27.07
CA THR A 136 -6.66 -13.98 -25.95
C THR A 136 -5.62 -13.69 -24.86
N VAL A 137 -6.05 -13.17 -23.71
CA VAL A 137 -5.16 -12.85 -22.57
C VAL A 137 -5.48 -13.72 -21.38
N HIS A 138 -4.44 -14.24 -20.71
CA HIS A 138 -4.62 -14.99 -19.47
C HIS A 138 -4.96 -14.05 -18.31
N PHE A 139 -6.25 -13.95 -17.99
CA PHE A 139 -6.78 -12.97 -17.03
C PHE A 139 -6.21 -13.09 -15.61
N PRO A 140 -5.98 -14.29 -15.03
CA PRO A 140 -5.31 -14.41 -13.73
C PRO A 140 -3.90 -13.80 -13.66
N LEU A 141 -3.13 -13.93 -14.73
CA LEU A 141 -1.81 -13.30 -14.82
C LEU A 141 -1.92 -11.79 -14.99
N LEU A 142 -2.93 -11.32 -15.72
CA LEU A 142 -3.20 -9.89 -15.87
C LEU A 142 -3.63 -9.25 -14.55
N ALA A 143 -4.44 -9.94 -13.74
CA ALA A 143 -4.78 -9.52 -12.39
C ALA A 143 -3.53 -9.48 -11.49
N ALA A 144 -2.65 -10.49 -11.57
CA ALA A 144 -1.36 -10.46 -10.87
C ALA A 144 -0.46 -9.31 -11.35
N ALA A 145 -0.52 -8.95 -12.63
CA ALA A 145 0.14 -7.77 -13.18
C ALA A 145 -0.41 -6.48 -12.56
N GLY A 146 -1.74 -6.36 -12.43
CA GLY A 146 -2.38 -5.23 -11.76
C GLY A 146 -2.03 -5.10 -10.27
N TYR A 147 -1.49 -6.17 -9.66
CA TYR A 147 -1.13 -6.22 -8.25
C TYR A 147 0.32 -5.81 -7.96
N THR A 148 1.17 -5.64 -8.98
CA THR A 148 2.59 -5.28 -8.80
C THR A 148 2.79 -3.93 -8.13
N GLY A 149 1.81 -3.03 -8.21
CA GLY A 149 1.80 -1.76 -7.48
C GLY A 149 2.02 -1.93 -5.98
N LEU A 150 1.48 -2.99 -5.38
CA LEU A 150 1.64 -3.27 -3.96
C LEU A 150 2.99 -3.89 -3.57
N MET A 151 3.89 -4.12 -4.52
CA MET A 151 5.27 -4.55 -4.24
C MET A 151 6.29 -3.41 -4.37
N VAL A 152 5.85 -2.19 -4.70
CA VAL A 152 6.71 -1.00 -4.87
C VAL A 152 6.19 0.24 -4.15
N TRP A 153 5.00 0.17 -3.56
CA TRP A 153 4.29 1.34 -3.03
C TRP A 153 4.97 2.01 -1.84
N HIS A 154 5.56 1.21 -0.95
CA HIS A 154 6.17 1.67 0.30
C HIS A 154 7.56 2.27 0.03
N SER A 155 8.20 1.82 -1.05
CA SER A 155 9.36 2.46 -1.67
C SER A 155 9.03 3.73 -2.45
N GLY A 156 7.75 4.08 -2.60
CA GLY A 156 7.28 5.24 -3.36
C GLY A 156 6.99 6.48 -2.52
N LEU A 157 6.45 7.52 -3.18
CA LEU A 157 6.13 8.82 -2.59
C LEU A 157 5.09 8.74 -1.47
N SER A 158 4.21 7.74 -1.52
CA SER A 158 3.15 7.55 -0.52
C SER A 158 3.50 6.52 0.56
N GLY A 159 4.75 6.06 0.62
CA GLY A 159 5.15 5.01 1.55
C GLY A 159 4.91 5.43 2.99
N SER A 160 4.25 4.58 3.77
CA SER A 160 3.78 4.95 5.11
C SER A 160 4.92 5.33 6.04
N SER A 161 5.97 4.50 6.12
CA SER A 161 7.11 4.76 7.00
C SER A 161 7.95 5.96 6.53
N PRO A 162 8.39 6.03 5.25
CA PRO A 162 9.17 7.18 4.77
C PRO A 162 8.44 8.52 4.89
N LEU A 163 7.13 8.57 4.59
CA LEU A 163 6.37 9.80 4.76
C LEU A 163 6.14 10.15 6.22
N LEU A 164 5.87 9.16 7.08
CA LEU A 164 5.67 9.42 8.50
C LEU A 164 6.92 10.03 9.13
N VAL A 165 8.10 9.46 8.88
CA VAL A 165 9.35 10.02 9.44
C VAL A 165 9.73 11.37 8.83
N ASN A 166 9.17 11.73 7.67
CA ASN A 166 9.28 13.08 7.10
C ASN A 166 8.20 14.05 7.63
N THR A 167 7.24 13.57 8.42
CA THR A 167 6.12 14.37 8.94
C THR A 167 6.46 14.88 10.35
N PRO A 168 6.58 16.19 10.57
CA PRO A 168 6.78 16.73 11.91
C PRO A 168 5.67 16.30 12.88
N GLY A 169 6.05 16.01 14.12
CA GLY A 169 5.17 15.52 15.19
C GLY A 169 5.02 14.00 15.23
N HIS A 170 5.76 13.23 14.42
CA HIS A 170 5.64 11.77 14.44
C HIS A 170 6.20 11.17 15.75
N PHE A 171 5.65 10.01 16.16
CA PHE A 171 5.94 9.39 17.47
C PHE A 171 7.41 8.95 17.70
N LEU A 172 8.29 9.09 16.71
CA LEU A 172 9.73 8.80 16.83
C LEU A 172 10.60 10.04 16.67
N GLU A 173 10.03 11.23 16.48
CA GLU A 173 10.78 12.44 16.14
C GLU A 173 11.81 12.77 17.23
N ASP A 174 11.44 12.63 18.51
CA ASP A 174 12.36 12.86 19.64
C ASP A 174 13.58 11.90 19.63
N ARG A 175 13.46 10.75 18.96
CA ARG A 175 14.50 9.72 18.90
C ARG A 175 15.36 9.80 17.65
N ILE A 176 14.75 10.08 16.49
CA ILE A 176 15.43 10.01 15.19
C ILE A 176 15.39 11.32 14.39
N GLY A 177 14.72 12.35 14.91
CA GLY A 177 14.39 13.57 14.17
C GLY A 177 13.46 13.31 13.00
N THR A 178 13.20 14.35 12.19
CA THR A 178 12.54 14.18 10.89
C THR A 178 13.55 13.74 9.83
N ILE A 179 13.22 12.70 9.07
CA ILE A 179 14.08 12.16 8.02
C ILE A 179 13.48 12.50 6.64
N PRO A 180 14.14 13.36 5.84
CA PRO A 180 13.60 13.79 4.57
C PRO A 180 13.55 12.67 3.52
N LEU A 181 12.71 12.83 2.50
CA LEU A 181 12.62 11.85 1.41
C LEU A 181 13.94 11.69 0.63
N SER A 182 14.83 12.69 0.67
CA SER A 182 16.19 12.59 0.12
C SER A 182 17.06 11.54 0.82
N GLU A 183 16.76 11.23 2.09
CA GLU A 183 17.47 10.24 2.90
C GLU A 183 16.75 8.88 2.93
N THR A 184 15.56 8.78 2.32
CA THR A 184 14.77 7.56 2.26
C THR A 184 14.44 7.17 0.81
N VAL A 185 13.33 7.66 0.27
CA VAL A 185 12.78 7.26 -1.03
C VAL A 185 13.73 7.58 -2.19
N PHE A 186 14.46 8.68 -2.13
CA PHE A 186 15.37 9.10 -3.20
C PHE A 186 16.80 8.58 -3.04
N GLN A 187 17.05 7.68 -2.09
CA GLN A 187 18.36 7.04 -1.96
C GLN A 187 18.68 6.12 -3.15
N PRO A 188 19.96 6.04 -3.58
CA PRO A 188 20.36 5.25 -4.74
C PRO A 188 19.92 3.79 -4.67
N PHE A 189 20.05 3.13 -3.52
CA PHE A 189 19.62 1.74 -3.35
C PHE A 189 18.11 1.56 -3.59
N ASN A 190 17.27 2.51 -3.17
CA ASN A 190 15.83 2.43 -3.39
C ASN A 190 15.49 2.70 -4.86
N LEU A 191 16.14 3.67 -5.48
CA LEU A 191 15.93 3.98 -6.90
C LEU A 191 16.34 2.81 -7.81
N VAL A 192 17.44 2.12 -7.49
CA VAL A 192 17.86 0.91 -8.22
C VAL A 192 16.86 -0.22 -8.03
N PHE A 193 16.35 -0.44 -6.82
CA PHE A 193 15.29 -1.40 -6.56
C PHE A 193 14.01 -1.06 -7.36
N LEU A 194 13.56 0.20 -7.34
CA LEU A 194 12.40 0.65 -8.10
C LEU A 194 12.59 0.45 -9.60
N ALA A 195 13.77 0.78 -10.14
CA ALA A 195 14.10 0.52 -11.54
C ALA A 195 14.10 -0.98 -11.87
N ALA A 196 14.67 -1.81 -10.98
CA ALA A 196 14.64 -3.26 -11.11
C ALA A 196 13.21 -3.80 -11.11
N MET A 197 12.31 -3.25 -10.30
CA MET A 197 10.90 -3.64 -10.29
C MET A 197 10.14 -3.13 -11.52
N LEU A 198 10.33 -1.88 -11.93
CA LEU A 198 9.69 -1.29 -13.11
C LEU A 198 10.06 -2.00 -14.41
N ILE A 199 11.26 -2.59 -14.48
CA ILE A 199 11.70 -3.34 -15.66
C ILE A 199 11.46 -4.85 -15.44
N GLY A 200 11.96 -5.38 -14.34
CA GLY A 200 11.95 -6.81 -14.04
C GLY A 200 10.55 -7.38 -13.81
N ALA A 201 9.66 -6.68 -13.09
CA ALA A 201 8.31 -7.21 -12.85
C ALA A 201 7.51 -7.34 -14.15
N PRO A 202 7.44 -6.34 -15.06
CA PRO A 202 6.82 -6.53 -16.38
C PRO A 202 7.44 -7.66 -17.20
N LEU A 203 8.78 -7.79 -17.22
CA LEU A 203 9.49 -8.85 -17.93
C LEU A 203 9.17 -10.25 -17.35
N LEU A 204 9.06 -10.37 -16.03
CA LEU A 204 8.67 -11.63 -15.39
C LEU A 204 7.22 -11.97 -15.71
N VAL A 205 6.30 -11.03 -15.52
CA VAL A 205 4.87 -11.26 -15.82
C VAL A 205 4.69 -11.65 -17.28
N LEU A 206 5.31 -10.95 -18.24
CA LEU A 206 5.17 -11.30 -19.66
C LEU A 206 5.77 -12.67 -20.01
N SER A 207 6.85 -13.08 -19.32
CA SER A 207 7.46 -14.41 -19.50
C SER A 207 6.58 -15.56 -18.98
N MET A 208 5.70 -15.27 -18.01
CA MET A 208 4.80 -16.25 -17.41
C MET A 208 3.49 -16.45 -18.18
N HIS A 209 3.28 -15.72 -19.29
CA HIS A 209 2.07 -15.86 -20.09
C HIS A 209 1.98 -17.28 -20.68
N PRO A 210 0.89 -18.03 -20.42
CA PRO A 210 0.73 -19.38 -20.95
C PRO A 210 0.52 -19.35 -22.47
N ARG A 211 0.52 -20.53 -23.09
CA ARG A 211 0.13 -20.67 -24.50
C ARG A 211 -1.34 -20.29 -24.68
N PRO A 212 -1.77 -19.81 -25.86
CA PRO A 212 -3.17 -19.40 -26.10
C PRO A 212 -4.20 -20.47 -25.72
N GLU A 213 -3.89 -21.75 -25.97
CA GLU A 213 -4.74 -22.91 -25.65
C GLU A 213 -4.97 -23.12 -24.14
N GLU A 214 -4.07 -22.58 -23.30
CA GLU A 214 -4.11 -22.71 -21.84
C GLU A 214 -4.56 -21.41 -21.16
N ALA A 215 -4.81 -20.36 -21.94
CA ALA A 215 -5.18 -19.06 -21.42
C ALA A 215 -6.64 -19.06 -20.94
N ALA A 216 -6.82 -18.91 -19.62
CA ALA A 216 -8.12 -18.56 -19.05
C ALA A 216 -8.42 -17.07 -19.25
N GLU A 217 -9.45 -16.74 -20.03
CA GLU A 217 -9.92 -15.38 -20.27
C GLU A 217 -10.86 -14.88 -19.16
N ILE A 218 -11.18 -13.58 -19.17
CA ILE A 218 -12.19 -13.00 -18.28
C ILE A 218 -13.57 -13.57 -18.61
N ASP A 219 -14.37 -13.85 -17.58
CA ASP A 219 -15.75 -14.31 -17.74
C ASP A 219 -16.61 -13.24 -18.44
N ALA A 220 -17.57 -13.66 -19.28
CA ALA A 220 -18.46 -12.74 -20.01
C ALA A 220 -19.30 -11.89 -19.06
N ASP A 221 -19.84 -12.49 -18.00
CA ASP A 221 -20.71 -11.79 -17.05
C ASP A 221 -19.92 -10.79 -16.19
N ALA A 222 -18.67 -11.13 -15.84
CA ALA A 222 -17.74 -10.20 -15.20
C ALA A 222 -17.32 -9.04 -16.13
N ALA A 223 -17.45 -9.20 -17.44
CA ALA A 223 -17.11 -8.18 -18.43
C ALA A 223 -18.20 -7.10 -18.55
N GLU A 224 -19.47 -7.42 -18.28
CA GLU A 224 -20.61 -6.53 -18.54
C GLU A 224 -21.01 -5.67 -17.33
N GLU A 225 -20.83 -6.13 -16.09
CA GLU A 225 -21.35 -5.44 -14.89
C GLU A 225 -20.66 -4.12 -14.50
N ASP A 226 -19.41 -3.87 -14.95
CA ASP A 226 -18.70 -2.60 -14.70
C ASP A 226 -19.03 -1.52 -15.74
N SER A 227 -19.93 -1.83 -16.70
CA SER A 227 -20.57 -0.81 -17.52
C SER A 227 -21.66 -0.15 -16.69
N ASP A 228 -21.25 0.67 -15.72
CA ASP A 228 -22.19 1.61 -15.14
C ASP A 228 -22.76 2.41 -16.31
N PRO A 229 -24.08 2.34 -16.56
CA PRO A 229 -24.64 3.05 -17.66
C PRO A 229 -24.36 4.51 -17.38
N VAL A 230 -23.85 5.23 -18.38
CA VAL A 230 -24.25 6.63 -18.54
C VAL A 230 -25.76 6.57 -18.82
N SER A 231 -26.54 6.23 -17.80
CA SER A 231 -27.98 6.14 -17.89
C SER A 231 -28.42 7.56 -18.12
N GLY A 232 -28.97 7.82 -19.30
CA GLY A 232 -29.74 9.01 -19.56
C GLY A 232 -30.70 9.20 -18.39
N GLU A 233 -30.44 10.22 -17.58
CA GLU A 233 -31.31 10.60 -16.48
C GLU A 233 -32.67 10.90 -17.10
N ARG A 234 -33.69 10.12 -16.71
CA ARG A 234 -35.08 10.58 -16.79
C ARG A 234 -35.15 11.94 -16.09
N PRO A 235 -36.01 12.89 -16.53
CA PRO A 235 -36.09 14.20 -15.90
C PRO A 235 -36.42 14.01 -14.41
N ALA A 236 -35.41 14.20 -13.55
CA ALA A 236 -35.63 14.20 -12.11
C ALA A 236 -36.48 15.43 -11.76
N PRO A 237 -37.36 15.34 -10.75
CA PRO A 237 -38.04 16.52 -10.22
C PRO A 237 -37.01 17.61 -9.87
N ALA A 238 -37.42 18.88 -9.94
CA ALA A 238 -36.51 20.00 -9.70
C ALA A 238 -35.80 19.83 -8.35
N ARG A 239 -34.47 19.68 -8.40
CA ARG A 239 -33.64 19.46 -7.19
C ARG A 239 -33.84 20.61 -6.20
N PRO A 240 -34.10 20.33 -4.91
CA PRO A 240 -34.17 21.37 -3.88
C PRO A 240 -32.83 22.14 -3.79
N PRO A 241 -32.82 23.38 -3.26
CA PRO A 241 -31.63 24.23 -3.24
C PRO A 241 -30.38 23.58 -2.60
N ALA A 242 -30.54 22.81 -1.52
CA ALA A 242 -29.44 22.09 -0.88
C ALA A 242 -28.82 21.02 -1.80
N GLU A 243 -29.65 20.28 -2.52
CA GLU A 243 -29.18 19.26 -3.47
C GLU A 243 -28.55 19.90 -4.72
N ARG A 244 -29.05 21.07 -5.16
CA ARG A 244 -28.41 21.86 -6.22
C ARG A 244 -27.01 22.31 -5.83
N LEU A 245 -26.77 22.65 -4.56
CA LEU A 245 -25.45 23.04 -4.07
C LEU A 245 -24.47 21.86 -4.12
N MET A 246 -24.90 20.66 -3.71
CA MET A 246 -24.10 19.44 -3.76
C MET A 246 -23.68 19.04 -5.20
N HIS A 247 -24.52 19.35 -6.19
CA HIS A 247 -24.25 19.08 -7.60
C HIS A 247 -23.66 20.28 -8.35
N SER A 248 -23.48 21.41 -7.67
CA SER A 248 -22.85 22.59 -8.25
C SER A 248 -21.33 22.42 -8.31
N ARG A 249 -20.72 22.98 -9.35
CA ARG A 249 -19.26 23.06 -9.48
C ARG A 249 -18.65 24.20 -8.66
N ILE A 250 -19.46 25.16 -8.21
CA ILE A 250 -18.98 26.37 -7.53
C ILE A 250 -18.29 26.02 -6.20
N PRO A 251 -18.89 25.23 -5.28
CA PRO A 251 -18.21 24.87 -4.03
C PRO A 251 -16.89 24.13 -4.27
N VAL A 252 -16.88 23.21 -5.24
CA VAL A 252 -15.66 22.50 -5.63
C VAL A 252 -14.61 23.47 -6.15
N LEU A 253 -14.97 24.41 -7.02
CA LEU A 253 -14.05 25.40 -7.55
C LEU A 253 -13.46 26.27 -6.42
N ILE A 254 -14.27 26.69 -5.45
CA ILE A 254 -13.79 27.47 -4.30
C ILE A 254 -12.75 26.68 -3.51
N VAL A 255 -13.06 25.43 -3.14
CA VAL A 255 -12.14 24.57 -2.37
C VAL A 255 -10.87 24.27 -3.16
N VAL A 256 -10.99 23.98 -4.46
CA VAL A 256 -9.84 23.69 -5.32
C VAL A 256 -8.96 24.92 -5.46
N LEU A 257 -9.51 26.10 -5.73
CA LEU A 257 -8.72 27.33 -5.84
C LEU A 257 -8.04 27.68 -4.51
N ALA A 258 -8.75 27.59 -3.39
CA ALA A 258 -8.17 27.81 -2.07
C ALA A 258 -7.06 26.78 -1.77
N GLY A 259 -7.27 25.52 -2.14
CA GLY A 259 -6.28 24.46 -2.01
C GLY A 259 -5.03 24.72 -2.84
N LEU A 260 -5.18 25.15 -4.09
CA LEU A 260 -4.07 25.50 -4.97
C LEU A 260 -3.26 26.70 -4.44
N VAL A 261 -3.91 27.67 -3.79
CA VAL A 261 -3.22 28.82 -3.16
C VAL A 261 -2.24 28.36 -2.07
N TYR A 262 -2.56 27.29 -1.34
CA TYR A 262 -1.64 26.71 -0.35
C TYR A 262 -0.65 25.73 -0.99
N LEU A 263 -1.15 24.82 -1.83
CA LEU A 263 -0.39 23.69 -2.36
C LEU A 263 0.73 24.13 -3.33
N VAL A 264 0.46 25.11 -4.20
CA VAL A 264 1.43 25.52 -5.23
C VAL A 264 2.69 26.14 -4.62
N PRO A 265 2.61 27.12 -3.69
CA PRO A 265 3.79 27.65 -3.02
C PRO A 265 4.58 26.58 -2.25
N GLU A 266 3.89 25.65 -1.59
CA GLU A 266 4.54 24.60 -0.80
C GLU A 266 5.33 23.65 -1.69
N LEU A 267 4.74 23.20 -2.80
CA LEU A 267 5.43 22.38 -3.80
C LEU A 267 6.58 23.12 -4.50
N ILE A 268 6.50 24.44 -4.67
CA ILE A 268 7.60 25.24 -5.25
C ILE A 268 8.77 25.33 -4.27
N ARG A 269 8.51 25.50 -2.97
CA ARG A 269 9.54 25.69 -1.93
C ARG A 269 10.19 24.36 -1.53
N GLY A 270 9.39 23.36 -1.18
CA GLY A 270 9.86 22.07 -0.67
C GLY A 270 10.05 21.01 -1.75
N GLY A 271 9.52 21.23 -2.95
CA GLY A 271 9.51 20.20 -4.00
C GLY A 271 8.75 18.94 -3.56
N ILE A 272 9.01 17.84 -4.25
CA ILE A 272 8.49 16.52 -3.85
C ILE A 272 9.19 16.02 -2.57
N VAL A 273 10.44 16.45 -2.32
CA VAL A 273 11.24 16.00 -1.16
C VAL A 273 10.62 16.46 0.16
N GLY A 274 10.04 17.66 0.20
CA GLY A 274 9.35 18.20 1.37
C GLY A 274 7.93 17.67 1.57
N MET A 275 7.51 16.63 0.83
CA MET A 275 6.17 16.07 0.97
C MET A 275 6.03 15.24 2.25
N ASP A 276 5.11 15.65 3.11
CA ASP A 276 4.70 14.91 4.30
C ASP A 276 3.32 14.24 4.10
N LEU A 277 2.84 13.50 5.11
CA LEU A 277 1.54 12.82 5.06
C LEU A 277 0.36 13.78 4.87
N ASN A 278 0.40 14.95 5.51
CA ASN A 278 -0.69 15.92 5.49
C ASN A 278 -0.76 16.63 4.13
N LEU A 279 0.38 17.05 3.58
CA LEU A 279 0.50 17.67 2.27
C LEU A 279 0.12 16.68 1.16
N LEU A 280 0.52 15.41 1.27
CA LEU A 280 0.07 14.36 0.37
C LEU A 280 -1.46 14.22 0.42
N ASN A 281 -2.04 13.99 1.60
CA ASN A 281 -3.49 13.84 1.75
C ASN A 281 -4.26 15.05 1.22
N PHE A 282 -3.78 16.26 1.52
CA PHE A 282 -4.35 17.51 1.02
C PHE A 282 -4.28 17.61 -0.51
N THR A 283 -3.16 17.24 -1.11
CA THR A 283 -2.98 17.19 -2.56
C THR A 283 -4.03 16.29 -3.21
N PHE A 284 -4.14 15.05 -2.73
CA PHE A 284 -5.06 14.07 -3.32
C PHE A 284 -6.53 14.40 -3.06
N LEU A 285 -6.84 15.06 -1.93
CA LEU A 285 -8.17 15.60 -1.66
C LEU A 285 -8.54 16.71 -2.66
N VAL A 286 -7.66 17.70 -2.85
CA VAL A 286 -7.89 18.84 -3.76
C VAL A 286 -8.01 18.36 -5.21
N VAL A 287 -7.08 17.51 -5.65
CA VAL A 287 -7.10 16.94 -7.01
C VAL A 287 -8.34 16.06 -7.19
N GLY A 288 -8.64 15.18 -6.23
CA GLY A 288 -9.81 14.31 -6.27
C GLY A 288 -11.12 15.10 -6.39
N LEU A 289 -11.31 16.13 -5.57
CA LEU A 289 -12.46 17.04 -5.67
C LEU A 289 -12.56 17.68 -7.06
N GLY A 290 -11.45 18.19 -7.59
CA GLY A 290 -11.38 18.79 -8.92
C GLY A 290 -11.77 17.82 -10.04
N LEU A 291 -11.29 16.58 -9.99
CA LEU A 291 -11.57 15.56 -11.03
C LEU A 291 -13.01 15.05 -10.99
N HIS A 292 -13.65 15.01 -9.81
CA HIS A 292 -15.07 14.66 -9.67
C HIS A 292 -15.99 15.83 -10.05
N GLY A 293 -15.53 17.07 -9.87
CA GLY A 293 -16.21 18.30 -10.30
C GLY A 293 -17.46 18.69 -9.49
N THR A 294 -18.02 17.80 -8.67
CA THR A 294 -19.15 18.08 -7.76
C THR A 294 -18.89 17.48 -6.38
N LEU A 295 -19.46 18.10 -5.34
CA LEU A 295 -19.35 17.56 -3.98
C LEU A 295 -20.07 16.21 -3.85
N ALA A 296 -21.19 16.03 -4.54
CA ALA A 296 -21.94 14.77 -4.58
C ALA A 296 -21.07 13.62 -5.12
N GLY A 297 -20.41 13.83 -6.26
CA GLY A 297 -19.53 12.81 -6.86
C GLY A 297 -18.36 12.44 -5.96
N TYR A 298 -17.65 13.45 -5.42
CA TYR A 298 -16.53 13.20 -4.52
C TYR A 298 -16.97 12.54 -3.21
N ALA A 299 -18.05 13.01 -2.58
CA ALA A 299 -18.55 12.45 -1.32
C ALA A 299 -18.97 10.99 -1.48
N SER A 300 -19.62 10.63 -2.60
CA SER A 300 -19.95 9.24 -2.90
C SER A 300 -18.68 8.38 -3.01
N ALA A 301 -17.68 8.84 -3.77
CA ALA A 301 -16.43 8.10 -3.93
C ALA A 301 -15.63 8.00 -2.63
N ALA A 302 -15.63 9.06 -1.81
CA ALA A 302 -14.98 9.07 -0.51
C ALA A 302 -15.67 8.12 0.48
N ALA A 303 -17.01 8.01 0.44
CA ALA A 303 -17.75 7.05 1.27
C ALA A 303 -17.40 5.59 0.93
N GLU A 304 -17.21 5.27 -0.35
CA GLU A 304 -16.68 3.96 -0.79
C GLU A 304 -15.25 3.72 -0.26
N GLY A 305 -14.38 4.71 -0.41
CA GLY A 305 -13.02 4.67 0.11
C GLY A 305 -12.97 4.49 1.63
N ALA A 306 -13.86 5.13 2.37
CA ALA A 306 -13.92 5.06 3.83
C ALA A 306 -14.29 3.66 4.32
N ARG A 307 -15.17 2.95 3.61
CA ARG A 307 -15.46 1.54 3.93
C ARG A 307 -14.23 0.66 3.76
N SER A 308 -13.38 0.96 2.78
CA SER A 308 -12.11 0.25 2.59
C SER A 308 -11.09 0.55 3.70
N ALA A 309 -11.24 1.66 4.43
CA ALA A 309 -10.37 2.06 5.55
C ALA A 309 -10.82 1.50 6.91
N ALA A 310 -11.94 0.79 7.00
CA ALA A 310 -12.48 0.30 8.28
C ALA A 310 -11.48 -0.54 9.09
N SER A 311 -10.69 -1.38 8.42
CA SER A 311 -9.66 -2.20 9.07
C SER A 311 -8.53 -1.36 9.67
N VAL A 312 -8.11 -0.29 8.99
CA VAL A 312 -7.09 0.66 9.48
C VAL A 312 -7.59 1.33 10.76
N ILE A 313 -8.82 1.84 10.73
CA ILE A 313 -9.43 2.56 11.85
C ILE A 313 -9.51 1.68 13.11
N VAL A 314 -9.89 0.41 12.96
CA VAL A 314 -10.09 -0.51 14.08
C VAL A 314 -8.77 -1.11 14.60
N GLN A 315 -7.79 -1.36 13.73
CA GLN A 315 -6.56 -2.06 14.11
C GLN A 315 -5.48 -1.16 14.69
N PHE A 316 -5.38 0.11 14.26
CA PHE A 316 -4.31 1.00 14.70
C PHE A 316 -4.22 1.21 16.23
N PRO A 317 -5.34 1.32 16.96
CA PRO A 317 -5.27 1.37 18.43
C PRO A 317 -4.61 0.15 19.06
N PHE A 318 -4.78 -1.05 18.49
CA PHE A 318 -4.13 -2.27 18.98
C PHE A 318 -2.62 -2.24 18.71
N TYR A 319 -2.19 -1.77 17.53
CA TYR A 319 -0.77 -1.56 17.23
C TYR A 319 -0.14 -0.53 18.16
N ALA A 320 -0.88 0.54 18.50
CA ALA A 320 -0.47 1.54 19.47
C ALA A 320 -0.33 0.94 20.88
N GLY A 321 -1.27 0.07 21.29
CA GLY A 321 -1.16 -0.64 22.57
C GLY A 321 0.02 -1.61 22.61
N ILE A 322 0.30 -2.32 21.51
CA ILE A 322 1.50 -3.16 21.38
C ILE A 322 2.77 -2.32 21.56
N MET A 323 2.84 -1.16 20.90
CA MET A 323 3.94 -0.22 21.04
C MET A 323 4.10 0.23 22.50
N GLY A 324 3.00 0.62 23.17
CA GLY A 324 3.01 1.01 24.58
C GLY A 324 3.54 -0.08 25.51
N MET A 325 3.16 -1.35 25.30
CA MET A 325 3.76 -2.46 26.05
C MET A 325 5.27 -2.55 25.83
N MET A 326 5.72 -2.53 24.57
CA MET A 326 7.14 -2.73 24.26
C MET A 326 8.02 -1.58 24.78
N GLU A 327 7.52 -0.35 24.68
CA GLU A 327 8.21 0.86 25.13
C GLU A 327 8.30 0.90 26.65
N HIS A 328 7.16 0.80 27.35
CA HIS A 328 7.15 0.94 28.81
C HIS A 328 7.80 -0.25 29.52
N SER A 329 7.71 -1.48 28.97
CA SER A 329 8.31 -2.66 29.57
C SER A 329 9.81 -2.82 29.29
N GLY A 330 10.38 -2.01 28.40
CA GLY A 330 11.78 -2.15 27.94
C GLY A 330 12.02 -3.33 26.98
N LEU A 331 10.97 -4.04 26.55
CA LEU A 331 11.10 -5.17 25.62
C LEU A 331 11.70 -4.75 24.27
N LEU A 332 11.45 -3.51 23.85
CA LEU A 332 12.02 -2.92 22.64
C LEU A 332 13.55 -3.06 22.60
N GLY A 333 14.23 -2.70 23.69
CA GLY A 333 15.69 -2.77 23.81
C GLY A 333 16.21 -4.20 23.71
N ILE A 334 15.53 -5.15 24.37
CA ILE A 334 15.90 -6.58 24.35
C ILE A 334 15.87 -7.13 22.92
N ILE A 335 14.81 -6.83 22.17
CA ILE A 335 14.67 -7.31 20.79
C ILE A 335 15.71 -6.63 19.88
N ALA A 336 15.96 -5.33 20.07
CA ALA A 336 16.99 -4.61 19.31
C ALA A 336 18.39 -5.19 19.56
N GLU A 337 18.77 -5.44 20.82
CA GLU A 337 20.04 -6.07 21.18
C GLU A 337 20.21 -7.47 20.58
N TRP A 338 19.14 -8.27 20.58
CA TRP A 338 19.13 -9.58 19.92
C TRP A 338 19.37 -9.46 18.40
N PHE A 339 18.76 -8.49 17.74
CA PHE A 339 19.02 -8.22 16.32
C PHE A 339 20.46 -7.80 16.07
N VAL A 340 21.01 -6.94 16.93
CA VAL A 340 22.40 -6.47 16.84
C VAL A 340 23.38 -7.60 17.10
N SER A 341 23.08 -8.56 17.99
CA SER A 341 24.05 -9.58 18.42
C SER A 341 24.56 -10.50 17.32
N PHE A 342 23.79 -10.68 16.23
CA PHE A 342 24.20 -11.47 15.07
C PHE A 342 24.39 -10.64 13.79
N SER A 343 24.11 -9.34 13.86
CA SER A 343 24.19 -8.45 12.71
C SER A 343 25.52 -7.68 12.69
N THR A 344 25.95 -7.32 11.49
CA THR A 344 27.04 -6.36 11.27
C THR A 344 26.46 -5.14 10.58
N PRO A 345 27.15 -3.98 10.57
CA PRO A 345 26.70 -2.86 9.75
C PRO A 345 26.39 -3.31 8.33
N PHE A 346 27.22 -4.18 7.71
CA PHE A 346 27.01 -4.73 6.37
C PHE A 346 25.76 -5.60 6.21
N SER A 347 25.56 -6.59 7.09
CA SER A 347 24.47 -7.57 6.96
C SER A 347 23.12 -7.09 7.51
N TYR A 348 23.13 -6.06 8.35
CA TYR A 348 21.95 -5.61 9.07
C TYR A 348 20.77 -5.18 8.17
N PRO A 349 20.94 -4.35 7.12
CA PRO A 349 19.79 -3.91 6.31
C PRO A 349 19.07 -5.08 5.64
N PHE A 350 19.82 -6.13 5.25
CA PHE A 350 19.23 -7.36 4.74
C PHE A 350 18.39 -8.07 5.80
N TRP A 351 18.91 -8.23 7.02
CA TRP A 351 18.17 -8.87 8.11
C TRP A 351 16.94 -8.08 8.55
N ALA A 352 17.04 -6.74 8.61
CA ALA A 352 15.91 -5.87 8.87
C ALA A 352 14.83 -6.01 7.77
N LEU A 353 15.23 -6.08 6.51
CA LEU A 353 14.31 -6.33 5.38
C LEU A 353 13.63 -7.70 5.48
N ILE A 354 14.39 -8.76 5.75
CA ILE A 354 13.82 -10.12 5.90
C ILE A 354 12.89 -10.19 7.11
N SER A 355 13.24 -9.54 8.21
CA SER A 355 12.38 -9.38 9.38
C SER A 355 11.06 -8.70 8.99
N ALA A 356 11.12 -7.59 8.24
CA ALA A 356 9.94 -6.89 7.76
C ALA A 356 9.07 -7.72 6.80
N CYS A 357 9.67 -8.53 5.93
CA CYS A 357 8.94 -9.50 5.10
C CYS A 357 8.13 -10.49 5.97
N VAL A 358 8.72 -10.99 7.05
CA VAL A 358 8.08 -11.93 7.98
C VAL A 358 7.00 -11.24 8.80
N VAL A 359 7.29 -10.06 9.34
CA VAL A 359 6.33 -9.28 10.15
C VAL A 359 5.10 -8.92 9.30
N ASN A 360 5.25 -8.55 8.02
CA ASN A 360 4.11 -8.20 7.16
C ASN A 360 3.16 -9.38 6.90
N LEU A 361 3.60 -10.63 7.06
CA LEU A 361 2.68 -11.78 7.02
C LEU A 361 1.70 -11.77 8.20
N ALA A 362 2.12 -11.22 9.35
CA ALA A 362 1.31 -11.08 10.55
C ALA A 362 0.64 -9.69 10.65
N VAL A 363 1.32 -8.62 10.24
CA VAL A 363 0.83 -7.23 10.33
C VAL A 363 0.76 -6.66 8.92
N PRO A 364 -0.32 -6.93 8.16
CA PRO A 364 -0.43 -6.51 6.75
C PRO A 364 -0.79 -5.03 6.60
N SER A 365 -0.01 -4.15 7.23
CA SER A 365 -0.24 -2.71 7.25
C SER A 365 1.09 -1.99 7.42
N GLY A 366 1.62 -1.35 6.38
CA GLY A 366 2.92 -0.67 6.48
C GLY A 366 2.99 0.38 7.60
N GLY A 367 1.89 1.07 7.90
CA GLY A 367 1.79 1.97 9.06
C GLY A 367 1.73 1.21 10.40
N GLY A 368 0.88 0.19 10.52
CA GLY A 368 0.78 -0.63 11.73
C GLY A 368 2.06 -1.41 12.04
N GLN A 369 2.70 -1.96 11.01
CA GLN A 369 3.99 -2.62 11.09
C GLN A 369 5.07 -1.63 11.50
N TRP A 370 5.08 -0.41 10.93
CA TRP A 370 6.03 0.61 11.36
C TRP A 370 5.86 0.99 12.83
N ALA A 371 4.62 1.09 13.31
CA ALA A 371 4.34 1.33 14.72
C ALA A 371 4.93 0.26 15.65
N VAL A 372 4.89 -1.01 15.25
CA VAL A 372 5.40 -2.10 16.10
C VAL A 372 6.91 -2.33 15.89
N GLN A 373 7.37 -2.37 14.65
CA GLN A 373 8.71 -2.78 14.27
C GLN A 373 9.69 -1.61 14.11
N GLY A 374 9.20 -0.43 13.70
CA GLY A 374 10.01 0.75 13.43
C GLY A 374 10.91 1.14 14.60
N PRO A 375 10.40 1.28 15.85
CA PRO A 375 11.22 1.63 17.00
C PRO A 375 12.39 0.65 17.24
N ILE A 376 12.15 -0.66 17.08
CA ILE A 376 13.16 -1.72 17.25
C ILE A 376 14.25 -1.60 16.17
N VAL A 377 13.83 -1.44 14.92
CA VAL A 377 14.75 -1.26 13.79
C VAL A 377 15.54 0.02 13.95
N MET A 378 14.95 1.11 14.42
CA MET A 378 15.68 2.36 14.56
C MET A 378 16.78 2.26 15.62
N ASP A 379 16.54 1.53 16.71
CA ASP A 379 17.53 1.33 17.76
C ASP A 379 18.69 0.46 17.30
N ALA A 380 18.40 -0.65 16.62
CA ALA A 380 19.43 -1.49 16.04
C ALA A 380 20.23 -0.74 14.95
N THR A 381 19.57 0.12 14.16
CA THR A 381 20.23 0.96 13.14
C THR A 381 21.21 1.94 13.79
N ALA A 382 20.77 2.63 14.84
CA ALA A 382 21.61 3.56 15.59
C ALA A 382 22.77 2.86 16.30
N ALA A 383 22.51 1.72 16.94
CA ALA A 383 23.53 0.92 17.63
C ALA A 383 24.65 0.41 16.69
N LEU A 384 24.32 0.18 15.41
CA LEU A 384 25.26 -0.20 14.37
C LEU A 384 25.90 0.99 13.63
N GLY A 385 25.58 2.23 14.01
CA GLY A 385 26.12 3.45 13.43
C GLY A 385 25.73 3.66 11.96
N LEU A 386 24.52 3.25 11.58
CA LEU A 386 23.99 3.38 10.22
C LEU A 386 23.06 4.59 10.11
N ASP A 387 22.98 5.17 8.92
CA ASP A 387 22.05 6.27 8.64
C ASP A 387 20.60 5.79 8.84
N PRO A 388 19.75 6.60 9.49
CA PRO A 388 18.42 6.16 9.91
C PRO A 388 17.52 5.83 8.71
N GLY A 389 17.72 6.51 7.58
CA GLY A 389 17.02 6.23 6.33
C GLY A 389 17.20 4.80 5.82
N VAL A 390 18.34 4.15 6.10
CA VAL A 390 18.57 2.74 5.75
C VAL A 390 17.64 1.83 6.54
N GLY A 391 17.45 2.07 7.83
CA GLY A 391 16.53 1.33 8.68
C GLY A 391 15.07 1.51 8.24
N VAL A 392 14.66 2.76 7.99
CA VAL A 392 13.33 3.10 7.47
C VAL A 392 13.04 2.34 6.18
N MET A 393 13.98 2.37 5.23
CA MET A 393 13.79 1.74 3.93
C MET A 393 13.91 0.23 3.99
N ALA A 394 14.69 -0.36 4.90
CA ALA A 394 14.72 -1.81 5.09
C ALA A 394 13.33 -2.33 5.48
N VAL A 395 12.65 -1.64 6.40
CA VAL A 395 11.27 -1.99 6.78
C VAL A 395 10.32 -1.78 5.62
N ALA A 396 10.35 -0.60 4.98
CA ALA A 396 9.46 -0.28 3.87
C ALA A 396 9.60 -1.27 2.69
N MET A 397 10.83 -1.60 2.32
CA MET A 397 11.10 -2.55 1.24
C MET A 397 10.67 -3.97 1.61
N GLY A 398 10.88 -4.41 2.85
CA GLY A 398 10.45 -5.74 3.29
C GLY A 398 8.93 -5.89 3.41
N ASP A 399 8.28 -4.89 4.02
CA ASP A 399 6.82 -4.84 4.21
C ASP A 399 6.08 -5.05 2.88
N GLN A 400 6.37 -4.23 1.88
CA GLN A 400 5.61 -4.26 0.64
C GLN A 400 5.74 -5.57 -0.14
N LEU A 401 6.87 -6.28 -0.02
CA LEU A 401 7.17 -7.39 -0.92
C LEU A 401 6.28 -8.60 -0.66
N THR A 402 6.09 -8.97 0.61
CA THR A 402 5.25 -10.12 0.97
C THR A 402 3.74 -9.86 0.80
N ASN A 403 3.35 -8.63 0.45
CA ASN A 403 2.00 -8.35 -0.04
C ASN A 403 1.64 -9.23 -1.25
N GLY A 404 2.64 -9.67 -2.02
CA GLY A 404 2.48 -10.61 -3.12
C GLY A 404 1.73 -11.90 -2.77
N ILE A 405 1.74 -12.33 -1.52
CA ILE A 405 1.03 -13.52 -1.04
C ILE A 405 0.02 -13.24 0.08
N GLN A 406 -0.16 -11.96 0.43
CA GLN A 406 -1.00 -11.52 1.54
C GLN A 406 -2.49 -11.43 1.10
N PRO A 407 -3.41 -12.23 1.68
CA PRO A 407 -4.81 -12.21 1.28
C PRO A 407 -5.48 -10.87 1.50
N PHE A 408 -5.17 -10.22 2.64
CA PHE A 408 -5.80 -8.97 3.04
C PHE A 408 -5.80 -7.94 1.91
N TRP A 409 -4.63 -7.71 1.31
CA TRP A 409 -4.45 -6.79 0.20
C TRP A 409 -4.90 -7.32 -1.15
N ALA A 410 -5.01 -8.64 -1.31
CA ALA A 410 -5.58 -9.24 -2.51
C ALA A 410 -7.11 -9.07 -2.56
N LEU A 411 -7.82 -8.91 -1.43
CA LEU A 411 -9.29 -8.86 -1.41
C LEU A 411 -9.89 -7.80 -2.34
N PRO A 412 -9.42 -6.52 -2.38
CA PRO A 412 -9.98 -5.52 -3.29
C PRO A 412 -9.78 -5.89 -4.78
N LEU A 413 -8.60 -6.43 -5.12
CA LEU A 413 -8.31 -6.93 -6.47
C LEU A 413 -9.22 -8.11 -6.83
N LEU A 414 -9.39 -9.07 -5.92
CA LEU A 414 -10.19 -10.28 -6.14
C LEU A 414 -11.69 -9.95 -6.22
N ALA A 415 -12.16 -8.94 -5.48
CA ALA A 415 -13.53 -8.46 -5.55
C ALA A 415 -13.86 -7.89 -6.94
N LEU A 416 -12.95 -7.08 -7.51
CA LEU A 416 -13.12 -6.49 -8.85
C LEU A 416 -12.91 -7.51 -9.97
N THR A 417 -11.92 -8.41 -9.83
CA THR A 417 -11.60 -9.39 -10.87
C THR A 417 -12.45 -10.66 -10.80
N ARG A 418 -13.17 -10.90 -9.69
CA ARG A 418 -13.92 -12.15 -9.40
C ARG A 418 -13.08 -13.42 -9.48
N LEU A 419 -11.75 -13.28 -9.37
CA LEU A 419 -10.84 -14.41 -9.34
C LEU A 419 -10.76 -14.99 -7.94
N ARG A 420 -10.40 -16.28 -7.85
CA ARG A 420 -9.98 -16.87 -6.59
C ARG A 420 -8.52 -16.53 -6.33
N ALA A 421 -8.16 -16.31 -5.05
CA ALA A 421 -6.80 -15.99 -4.65
C ALA A 421 -5.76 -16.94 -5.25
N GLY A 422 -6.02 -18.25 -5.27
CA GLY A 422 -5.08 -19.26 -5.81
C GLY A 422 -4.74 -19.12 -7.29
N GLN A 423 -5.57 -18.41 -8.05
CA GLN A 423 -5.32 -18.12 -9.46
C GLN A 423 -4.32 -16.98 -9.64
N VAL A 424 -4.21 -16.07 -8.67
CA VAL A 424 -3.37 -14.86 -8.72
C VAL A 424 -2.07 -15.06 -7.95
N LEU A 425 -2.16 -15.59 -6.73
CA LEU A 425 -1.05 -15.62 -5.76
C LEU A 425 0.20 -16.35 -6.24
N GLY A 426 0.04 -17.34 -7.13
CA GLY A 426 1.18 -18.06 -7.70
C GLY A 426 2.04 -17.20 -8.62
N TYR A 427 1.43 -16.28 -9.36
CA TYR A 427 2.14 -15.38 -10.26
C TYR A 427 2.77 -14.22 -9.48
N SER A 428 2.02 -13.63 -8.56
CA SER A 428 2.55 -12.56 -7.69
C SER A 428 3.68 -13.05 -6.79
N SER A 429 3.69 -14.32 -6.36
CA SER A 429 4.81 -14.86 -5.56
C SER A 429 6.13 -14.88 -6.32
N VAL A 430 6.12 -15.05 -7.65
CA VAL A 430 7.36 -14.99 -8.45
C VAL A 430 7.90 -13.57 -8.49
N VAL A 431 7.02 -12.58 -8.67
CA VAL A 431 7.41 -11.17 -8.64
C VAL A 431 7.89 -10.76 -7.25
N MET A 432 7.24 -11.25 -6.19
CA MET A 432 7.66 -11.07 -4.80
C MET A 432 9.09 -11.61 -4.57
N LEU A 433 9.38 -12.85 -4.96
CA LEU A 433 10.71 -13.45 -4.76
C LEU A 433 11.79 -12.67 -5.52
N PHE A 434 11.49 -12.23 -6.74
CA PHE A 434 12.36 -11.34 -7.49
C PHE A 434 12.58 -10.01 -6.75
N GLY A 435 11.51 -9.39 -6.24
CA GLY A 435 11.59 -8.16 -5.49
C GLY A 435 12.39 -8.29 -4.19
N ILE A 436 12.26 -9.41 -3.45
CA ILE A 436 13.08 -9.71 -2.26
C ILE A 436 14.56 -9.79 -2.63
N ALA A 437 14.89 -10.49 -3.72
CA ALA A 437 16.26 -10.56 -4.19
C ALA A 437 16.78 -9.18 -4.62
N ALA A 438 16.01 -8.44 -5.42
CA ALA A 438 16.39 -7.11 -5.90
C ALA A 438 16.57 -6.10 -4.75
N ALA A 439 15.64 -6.09 -3.79
CA ALA A 439 15.70 -5.23 -2.63
C ALA A 439 16.86 -5.59 -1.71
N GLY A 440 17.03 -6.88 -1.40
CA GLY A 440 18.14 -7.38 -0.59
C GLY A 440 19.50 -7.05 -1.19
N LEU A 441 19.67 -7.24 -2.51
CA LEU A 441 20.91 -6.85 -3.20
C LEU A 441 21.11 -5.33 -3.18
N SER A 442 20.07 -4.55 -3.48
CA SER A 442 20.20 -3.09 -3.57
C SER A 442 20.55 -2.48 -2.22
N ILE A 443 19.80 -2.81 -1.17
CA ILE A 443 19.99 -2.21 0.16
C ILE A 443 21.29 -2.67 0.84
N THR A 444 21.82 -3.86 0.50
CA THR A 444 23.06 -4.37 1.09
C THR A 444 24.31 -3.77 0.41
N PHE A 445 24.28 -3.60 -0.92
CA PHE A 445 25.47 -3.28 -1.70
C PHE A 445 25.54 -1.85 -2.23
N LEU A 446 24.45 -1.07 -2.23
CA LEU A 446 24.36 0.26 -2.86
C LEU A 446 24.01 1.39 -1.88
N ARG A 447 24.27 1.16 -0.59
CA ARG A 447 24.02 2.12 0.49
C ARG A 447 25.24 2.98 0.78
#